data_AF-A0A1K2IJF2-F1
#
_entry.id   AF-A0A1K2IJF2-F1
#
_cell.length_a   1.000
_cell.length_b   1.000
_cell.length_c   1.000
_cell.angle_alpha   90.00
_cell.angle_beta   90.00
_cell.angle_gamma   90.00
#
_symmetry.space_group_name_H-M   'P 1'
#
loop_
_entity.id
_entity.type
_entity.pdbx_description
1 polymer ?
#
loop_
_entity_poly.entity_id
_entity_poly.type
_entity_poly.pdbx_seq_one_letter_code
_entity_poly.pdbx_strand_id
1 'polypeptide(L)'
;MTKQPYYMIDFSASACLFEIRVNDYPVIHMNVEGQVASNIPINYAILKSGTQSISVTILPNVGDLELYPKSEVKFNIKIFDVTNDFVFDQQFGDYQSETVGEKKIPVIKHIGTFKAEVPYQLEAWQKGKNLKDVDDCREKLESAYGKVTRMIRDGRFDDYKKSISQREENMAVSMYLSKAESEGRFTDLVSDFKSGFTIQPVSKEAVMFICGDNKVAILKKVNGEPALYLENLEAEEELMLDISFYIPEGKNEFEII
;
A
#
# COMPACT_ATOMS: atom_id res chain seq x y z
N MET A 1 -11.25 -23.60 -17.46
CA MET A 1 -10.97 -22.16 -17.24
C MET A 1 -9.66 -22.06 -16.47
N THR A 2 -8.84 -21.05 -16.74
CA THR A 2 -7.63 -20.81 -15.95
C THR A 2 -8.06 -20.26 -14.59
N LYS A 3 -7.61 -20.89 -13.49
CA LYS A 3 -7.93 -20.46 -12.12
C LYS A 3 -7.49 -19.00 -11.93
N GLN A 4 -8.31 -18.20 -11.25
CA GLN A 4 -8.00 -16.82 -10.87
C GLN A 4 -7.79 -16.75 -9.35
N PRO A 5 -6.61 -17.11 -8.83
CA PRO A 5 -6.34 -17.12 -7.40
C PRO A 5 -6.21 -15.70 -6.85
N TYR A 6 -7.02 -15.41 -5.85
CA TYR A 6 -7.12 -14.12 -5.16
C TYR A 6 -6.63 -14.29 -3.72
N TYR A 7 -5.41 -13.83 -3.47
CA TYR A 7 -4.72 -13.87 -2.20
C TYR A 7 -5.13 -12.68 -1.35
N MET A 8 -5.50 -12.96 -0.11
CA MET A 8 -5.80 -11.96 0.88
C MET A 8 -5.06 -12.25 2.19
N ILE A 9 -4.76 -11.20 2.93
CA ILE A 9 -4.31 -11.28 4.31
C ILE A 9 -5.49 -10.99 5.21
N ASP A 10 -5.90 -12.01 5.98
CA ASP A 10 -6.86 -11.89 7.06
C ASP A 10 -6.08 -11.61 8.35
N PHE A 11 -6.24 -10.41 8.91
CA PHE A 11 -5.45 -9.97 10.04
C PHE A 11 -6.30 -9.41 11.18
N SER A 12 -5.71 -9.42 12.37
CA SER A 12 -6.17 -8.63 13.52
C SER A 12 -4.99 -7.94 14.18
N ALA A 13 -5.17 -6.71 14.63
CA ALA A 13 -4.18 -5.96 15.37
C ALA A 13 -4.81 -5.21 16.54
N SER A 14 -4.06 -5.00 17.62
CA SER A 14 -4.51 -4.21 18.77
C SER A 14 -3.39 -3.40 19.40
N ALA A 15 -3.72 -2.22 19.93
CA ALA A 15 -2.86 -1.36 20.73
C ALA A 15 -1.43 -1.18 20.17
N CYS A 16 -1.28 -1.01 18.86
CA CYS A 16 0.02 -0.83 18.22
C CYS A 16 -0.07 -0.13 16.87
N LEU A 17 1.06 0.46 16.47
CA LEU A 17 1.35 0.79 15.09
C LEU A 17 1.93 -0.46 14.42
N PHE A 18 1.35 -0.93 13.33
CA PHE A 18 1.87 -2.09 12.62
C PHE A 18 1.95 -1.88 11.12
N GLU A 19 2.84 -2.63 10.49
CA GLU A 19 2.98 -2.69 9.04
C GLU A 19 3.19 -4.14 8.61
N ILE A 20 2.43 -4.58 7.61
CA ILE A 20 2.65 -5.85 6.90
C ILE A 20 3.11 -5.52 5.49
N ARG A 21 4.20 -6.16 5.05
CA ARG A 21 4.73 -6.05 3.70
C ARG A 21 4.75 -7.40 3.00
N VAL A 22 4.53 -7.39 1.69
CA VAL A 22 4.75 -8.53 0.80
C VAL A 22 5.76 -8.10 -0.25
N ASN A 23 6.85 -8.87 -0.45
CA ASN A 23 7.95 -8.49 -1.33
C ASN A 23 8.52 -7.08 -1.04
N ASP A 24 8.68 -6.80 0.26
CA ASP A 24 9.05 -5.49 0.81
C ASP A 24 8.12 -4.33 0.40
N TYR A 25 6.98 -4.58 -0.22
CA TYR A 25 5.98 -3.56 -0.52
C TYR A 25 4.88 -3.54 0.56
N PRO A 26 4.55 -2.38 1.15
CA PRO A 26 3.55 -2.30 2.20
C PRO A 26 2.16 -2.64 1.66
N VAL A 27 1.48 -3.59 2.30
CA VAL A 27 0.08 -3.94 1.96
C VAL A 27 -0.91 -3.42 2.99
N ILE A 28 -0.44 -3.16 4.21
CA ILE A 28 -1.20 -2.45 5.25
C ILE A 28 -0.23 -1.79 6.23
N HIS A 29 -0.60 -0.59 6.68
CA HIS A 29 0.11 0.16 7.71
C HIS A 29 -0.93 0.97 8.48
N MET A 30 -1.07 0.73 9.79
CA MET A 30 -2.07 1.42 10.60
C MET A 30 -1.58 1.64 12.04
N ASN A 31 -1.92 2.80 12.61
CA ASN A 31 -1.85 3.07 14.04
C ASN A 31 -3.18 2.67 14.70
N VAL A 32 -3.16 1.69 15.61
CA VAL A 32 -4.37 1.11 16.21
C VAL A 32 -4.33 1.29 17.73
N GLU A 33 -5.10 2.25 18.25
CA GLU A 33 -5.24 2.44 19.71
C GLU A 33 -6.08 1.32 20.35
N GLY A 34 -7.15 0.89 19.66
CA GLY A 34 -8.06 -0.16 20.11
C GLY A 34 -7.74 -1.53 19.50
N GLN A 35 -8.69 -2.08 18.76
CA GLN A 35 -8.55 -3.33 18.02
C GLN A 35 -9.15 -3.16 16.63
N VAL A 36 -8.52 -3.79 15.64
CA VAL A 36 -9.03 -3.90 14.27
C VAL A 36 -8.90 -5.34 13.80
N ALA A 37 -9.83 -5.78 12.96
CA ALA A 37 -9.70 -7.01 12.20
C ALA A 37 -10.27 -6.77 10.80
N SER A 38 -9.57 -7.23 9.77
CA SER A 38 -9.98 -7.04 8.38
C SER A 38 -9.33 -8.07 7.48
N ASN A 39 -9.82 -8.16 6.25
CA ASN A 39 -9.29 -9.02 5.21
C ASN A 39 -8.97 -8.16 3.98
N ILE A 40 -7.72 -8.14 3.53
CA ILE A 40 -7.23 -7.23 2.49
C ILE A 40 -6.59 -8.00 1.32
N PRO A 41 -6.83 -7.59 0.06
CA PRO A 41 -6.17 -8.22 -1.08
C PRO A 41 -4.68 -7.89 -1.13
N ILE A 42 -3.86 -8.84 -1.57
CA ILE A 42 -2.40 -8.66 -1.68
C ILE A 42 -1.83 -9.02 -3.06
N ASN A 43 -2.67 -9.43 -4.01
CA ASN A 43 -2.24 -9.82 -5.36
C ASN A 43 -1.33 -8.79 -6.04
N TYR A 44 -1.57 -7.50 -5.80
CA TYR A 44 -0.76 -6.43 -6.38
C TYR A 44 0.70 -6.42 -5.94
N ALA A 45 0.99 -6.99 -4.77
CA ALA A 45 2.35 -7.13 -4.25
C ALA A 45 3.00 -8.45 -4.67
N ILE A 46 2.24 -9.40 -5.23
CA ILE A 46 2.74 -10.69 -5.74
C ILE A 46 3.09 -10.52 -7.23
N LEU A 47 4.31 -10.08 -7.53
CA LEU A 47 4.63 -9.65 -8.90
C LEU A 47 4.69 -10.81 -9.92
N LYS A 48 4.87 -12.04 -9.47
CA LYS A 48 4.87 -13.27 -10.27
C LYS A 48 4.76 -14.50 -9.38
N SER A 49 4.44 -15.66 -9.99
CA SER A 49 4.50 -16.96 -9.31
C SER A 49 5.87 -17.26 -8.70
N GLY A 50 5.89 -17.92 -7.55
CA GLY A 50 7.12 -18.34 -6.86
C GLY A 50 7.09 -18.10 -5.36
N THR A 51 8.28 -18.06 -4.74
CA THR A 51 8.45 -17.66 -3.35
C THR A 51 8.23 -16.15 -3.22
N GLN A 52 7.36 -15.75 -2.30
CA GLN A 52 7.13 -14.37 -1.90
C GLN A 52 7.67 -14.17 -0.49
N SER A 53 8.20 -12.99 -0.19
CA SER A 53 8.51 -12.62 1.19
C SER A 53 7.31 -11.96 1.86
N ILE A 54 7.18 -12.15 3.16
CA ILE A 54 6.22 -11.43 4.01
C ILE A 54 6.94 -10.96 5.26
N SER A 55 6.65 -9.76 5.72
CA SER A 55 7.21 -9.25 6.97
C SER A 55 6.17 -8.47 7.76
N VAL A 56 6.28 -8.53 9.09
CA VAL A 56 5.49 -7.72 10.01
C VAL A 56 6.45 -6.91 10.89
N THR A 57 6.16 -5.63 11.03
CA THR A 57 6.79 -4.76 12.04
C THR A 57 5.70 -4.22 12.95
N ILE A 58 5.89 -4.34 14.26
CA ILE A 58 4.98 -3.85 15.31
C ILE A 58 5.75 -2.85 16.17
N LEU A 59 5.21 -1.65 16.29
CA LEU A 59 5.76 -0.50 16.98
C LEU A 59 4.74 0.00 18.02
N PRO A 60 5.21 0.73 19.05
CA PRO A 60 4.33 1.49 19.93
C PRO A 60 3.42 2.40 19.11
N ASN A 61 2.24 2.70 19.66
CA ASN A 61 1.39 3.73 19.06
C ASN A 61 2.15 5.07 19.00
N VAL A 62 1.73 5.92 18.06
CA VAL A 62 2.34 7.23 17.87
C VAL A 62 2.33 8.02 19.18
N GLY A 63 3.50 8.44 19.63
CA GLY A 63 3.70 9.16 20.90
C GLY A 63 4.17 8.29 22.06
N ASP A 64 4.05 6.97 21.96
CA ASP A 64 4.49 6.03 22.99
C ASP A 64 5.91 5.51 22.74
N LEU A 65 6.60 5.13 23.82
CA LEU A 65 7.98 4.63 23.77
C LEU A 65 8.10 3.11 23.80
N GLU A 66 7.07 2.44 24.32
CA GLU A 66 7.05 0.99 24.58
C GLU A 66 5.71 0.42 24.11
N LEU A 67 5.72 -0.83 23.64
CA LEU A 67 4.49 -1.53 23.29
C LEU A 67 3.60 -1.71 24.51
N TYR A 68 2.28 -1.56 24.33
CA TYR A 68 1.34 -1.89 25.38
C TYR A 68 1.36 -3.39 25.67
N PRO A 69 1.04 -3.82 26.90
CA PRO A 69 0.94 -5.24 27.24
C PRO A 69 0.01 -6.06 26.34
N LYS A 70 -1.00 -5.38 25.75
CA LYS A 70 -2.00 -5.94 24.84
C LYS A 70 -1.68 -5.74 23.35
N SER A 71 -0.50 -5.21 23.02
CA SER A 71 -0.09 -5.09 21.62
C SER A 71 0.01 -6.47 21.00
N GLU A 72 -0.70 -6.69 19.91
CA GLU A 72 -0.76 -7.98 19.23
C GLU A 72 -1.03 -7.78 17.75
N VAL A 73 -0.39 -8.59 16.91
CA VAL A 73 -0.76 -8.75 15.49
C VAL A 73 -0.86 -10.23 15.19
N LYS A 74 -1.96 -10.63 14.54
CA LYS A 74 -2.15 -11.95 13.96
C LYS A 74 -2.51 -11.83 12.51
N PHE A 75 -2.09 -12.80 11.71
CA PHE A 75 -2.61 -12.93 10.36
C PHE A 75 -2.56 -14.37 9.87
N ASN A 76 -3.37 -14.66 8.85
CA ASN A 76 -3.21 -15.80 7.96
C ASN A 76 -3.43 -15.33 6.51
N ILE A 77 -3.00 -16.13 5.55
CA ILE A 77 -3.21 -15.88 4.12
C ILE A 77 -4.36 -16.76 3.65
N LYS A 78 -5.37 -16.16 3.03
CA LYS A 78 -6.50 -16.86 2.40
C LYS A 78 -6.41 -16.75 0.89
N ILE A 79 -6.77 -17.82 0.21
CA ILE A 79 -6.92 -17.85 -1.24
C ILE A 79 -8.39 -18.08 -1.56
N PHE A 80 -8.90 -17.30 -2.51
CA PHE A 80 -10.18 -17.51 -3.15
C PHE A 80 -9.95 -17.76 -4.65
N ASP A 81 -10.78 -18.59 -5.29
CA ASP A 81 -10.87 -18.64 -6.74
C ASP A 81 -11.98 -17.69 -7.17
N VAL A 82 -11.67 -16.68 -8.00
CA VAL A 82 -12.64 -15.65 -8.45
C VAL A 82 -13.13 -15.84 -9.88
N THR A 83 -12.88 -17.00 -10.50
CA THR A 83 -13.22 -17.26 -11.91
C THR A 83 -14.71 -17.11 -12.21
N ASN A 84 -15.59 -17.46 -11.26
CA ASN A 84 -17.06 -17.36 -11.43
C ASN A 84 -17.77 -16.72 -10.24
N ASP A 85 -17.18 -16.79 -9.05
CA ASP A 85 -17.66 -16.20 -7.79
C ASP A 85 -16.48 -16.20 -6.80
N PHE A 86 -16.60 -15.59 -5.63
CA PHE A 86 -15.54 -15.51 -4.61
C PHE A 86 -15.50 -16.78 -3.73
N VAL A 87 -15.03 -17.89 -4.29
CA VAL A 87 -15.06 -19.21 -3.62
C VAL A 87 -13.79 -19.44 -2.80
N PHE A 88 -13.93 -19.68 -1.49
CA PHE A 88 -12.81 -20.03 -0.63
C PHE A 88 -12.11 -21.32 -1.11
N ASP A 89 -10.79 -21.25 -1.23
CA ASP A 89 -9.95 -22.36 -1.69
C ASP A 89 -9.15 -22.96 -0.53
N GLN A 90 -8.30 -22.15 0.11
CA GLN A 90 -7.45 -22.60 1.22
C GLN A 90 -6.95 -21.43 2.07
N GLN A 91 -6.41 -21.75 3.26
CA GLN A 91 -5.70 -20.81 4.13
C GLN A 91 -4.40 -21.42 4.66
N PHE A 92 -3.39 -20.59 4.91
CA PHE A 92 -2.10 -21.00 5.46
C PHE A 92 -1.33 -19.79 6.03
N GLY A 93 -0.13 -20.05 6.54
CA GLY A 93 0.80 -18.98 6.93
C GLY A 93 0.39 -18.26 8.21
N ASP A 94 -0.27 -18.97 9.11
CA ASP A 94 -0.67 -18.44 10.42
C ASP A 94 0.52 -17.84 11.17
N TYR A 95 0.34 -16.60 11.60
CA TYR A 95 1.28 -15.88 12.45
C TYR A 95 0.52 -15.26 13.61
N GLN A 96 1.15 -15.30 14.78
CA GLN A 96 0.78 -14.53 15.94
C GLN A 96 2.06 -13.95 16.56
N SER A 97 2.03 -12.66 16.84
CA SER A 97 3.14 -11.99 17.51
C SER A 97 3.39 -12.55 18.90
N GLU A 98 4.61 -12.41 19.39
CA GLU A 98 4.93 -12.75 20.77
C GLU A 98 4.11 -11.88 21.74
N THR A 99 3.74 -12.45 22.88
CA THR A 99 3.08 -11.70 23.95
C THR A 99 4.03 -10.66 24.53
N VAL A 100 3.60 -9.38 24.52
CA VAL A 100 4.31 -8.27 25.16
C VAL A 100 4.23 -8.40 26.68
N GLY A 101 3.03 -8.47 27.25
CA GLY A 101 2.85 -8.56 28.70
C GLY A 101 3.52 -7.38 29.42
N GLU A 102 4.23 -7.62 30.53
CA GLU A 102 4.94 -6.57 31.26
C GLU A 102 6.34 -6.25 30.69
N LYS A 103 6.70 -6.83 29.54
CA LYS A 103 8.02 -6.61 28.93
C LYS A 103 8.08 -5.22 28.29
N LYS A 104 9.20 -4.53 28.49
CA LYS A 104 9.53 -3.26 27.80
C LYS A 104 10.07 -3.54 26.40
N ILE A 105 9.19 -3.94 25.48
CA ILE A 105 9.56 -4.25 24.09
C ILE A 105 9.31 -3.00 23.22
N PRO A 106 10.34 -2.42 22.58
CA PRO A 106 10.16 -1.25 21.72
C PRO A 106 9.75 -1.61 20.29
N VAL A 107 9.97 -2.85 19.84
CA VAL A 107 9.61 -3.31 18.50
C VAL A 107 9.53 -4.83 18.44
N ILE A 108 8.55 -5.36 17.70
CA ILE A 108 8.51 -6.77 17.30
C ILE A 108 8.64 -6.84 15.79
N LYS A 109 9.49 -7.74 15.29
CA LYS A 109 9.63 -7.99 13.84
C LYS A 109 9.47 -9.46 13.54
N HIS A 110 8.79 -9.76 12.44
CA HIS A 110 8.69 -11.09 11.88
C HIS A 110 9.01 -11.04 10.38
N ILE A 111 9.72 -12.05 9.89
CA ILE A 111 9.99 -12.26 8.48
C ILE A 111 9.68 -13.72 8.18
N GLY A 112 8.93 -13.92 7.10
CA GLY A 112 8.55 -15.24 6.60
C GLY A 112 8.52 -15.25 5.09
N THR A 113 8.13 -16.41 4.55
CA THR A 113 7.95 -16.60 3.12
C THR A 113 6.76 -17.50 2.86
N PHE A 114 6.11 -17.32 1.72
CA PHE A 114 5.07 -18.22 1.24
C PHE A 114 5.21 -18.49 -0.25
N LYS A 115 4.54 -19.53 -0.74
CA LYS A 115 4.45 -19.82 -2.17
C LYS A 115 3.15 -19.23 -2.71
N ALA A 116 3.25 -18.52 -3.83
CA ALA A 116 2.10 -18.04 -4.58
C ALA A 116 2.19 -18.54 -6.03
N GLU A 117 1.06 -19.01 -6.53
CA GLU A 117 0.82 -19.31 -7.94
C GLU A 117 -0.23 -18.34 -8.46
N VAL A 118 0.16 -17.56 -9.48
CA VAL A 118 -0.65 -16.53 -10.14
C VAL A 118 -0.44 -16.62 -11.66
N PRO A 119 -1.48 -16.40 -12.48
CA PRO A 119 -1.41 -16.54 -13.93
C PRO A 119 -0.90 -15.26 -14.63
N TYR A 120 -0.14 -14.42 -13.92
CA TYR A 120 0.36 -13.14 -14.42
C TYR A 120 1.80 -12.88 -13.98
N GLN A 121 2.43 -11.92 -14.66
CA GLN A 121 3.68 -11.30 -14.27
C GLN A 121 3.51 -9.78 -14.42
N LEU A 122 3.62 -9.05 -13.31
CA LEU A 122 3.43 -7.61 -13.28
C LEU A 122 4.72 -6.88 -13.65
N GLU A 123 4.61 -5.80 -14.43
CA GLU A 123 5.68 -4.83 -14.62
C GLU A 123 5.48 -3.67 -13.63
N ALA A 124 6.15 -3.76 -12.49
CA ALA A 124 6.08 -2.81 -11.39
C ALA A 124 7.46 -2.17 -11.16
N TRP A 125 7.88 -2.04 -9.89
CA TRP A 125 9.16 -1.43 -9.52
C TRP A 125 10.40 -2.31 -9.76
N GLN A 126 10.29 -3.53 -10.30
CA GLN A 126 11.43 -4.45 -10.38
C GLN A 126 12.59 -3.88 -11.22
N LYS A 127 12.27 -3.13 -12.28
CA LYS A 127 13.20 -2.41 -13.16
C LYS A 127 13.42 -0.95 -12.72
N GLY A 128 13.25 -0.67 -11.42
CA GLY A 128 13.54 0.63 -10.81
C GLY A 128 15.00 0.78 -10.38
N LYS A 129 15.49 2.02 -10.38
CA LYS A 129 16.76 2.38 -9.75
C LYS A 129 16.69 2.12 -8.24
N ASN A 130 17.82 1.71 -7.66
CA ASN A 130 17.98 1.71 -6.22
C ASN A 130 18.04 3.15 -5.72
N LEU A 131 17.05 3.56 -4.92
CA LEU A 131 16.87 4.93 -4.46
C LEU A 131 17.92 5.38 -3.45
N LYS A 132 18.70 4.45 -2.89
CA LYS A 132 19.90 4.78 -2.08
C LYS A 132 21.03 5.37 -2.91
N ASP A 133 21.02 5.10 -4.22
CA ASP A 133 22.05 5.55 -5.17
C ASP A 133 21.58 6.81 -5.93
N VAL A 134 20.48 7.42 -5.51
CA VAL A 134 19.88 8.61 -6.15
C VAL A 134 20.17 9.84 -5.29
N ASP A 135 20.95 10.76 -5.82
CA ASP A 135 21.13 12.08 -5.21
C ASP A 135 19.82 12.87 -5.22
N ASP A 136 19.62 13.70 -4.20
CA ASP A 136 18.43 14.55 -4.02
C ASP A 136 17.09 13.78 -4.12
N CYS A 137 17.11 12.49 -3.72
CA CYS A 137 15.97 11.58 -3.84
C CYS A 137 14.69 12.15 -3.19
N ARG A 138 14.81 12.75 -2.00
CA ARG A 138 13.68 13.39 -1.30
C ARG A 138 13.10 14.54 -2.11
N GLU A 139 13.94 15.44 -2.63
CA GLU A 139 13.50 16.62 -3.40
C GLU A 139 12.82 16.21 -4.71
N LYS A 140 13.38 15.20 -5.40
CA LYS A 140 12.77 14.60 -6.59
C LYS A 140 11.39 14.03 -6.30
N LEU A 141 11.22 13.36 -5.15
CA LEU A 141 9.94 12.81 -4.71
C LEU A 141 8.93 13.93 -4.41
N GLU A 142 9.34 14.98 -3.69
CA GLU A 142 8.49 16.16 -3.44
C GLU A 142 8.04 16.82 -4.74
N SER A 143 8.93 16.92 -5.72
CA SER A 143 8.56 17.42 -7.04
C SER A 143 7.53 16.54 -7.73
N ALA A 144 7.57 15.21 -7.54
CA ALA A 144 6.60 14.29 -8.12
C ALA A 144 5.21 14.45 -7.48
N TYR A 145 5.14 14.49 -6.14
CA TYR A 145 3.90 14.83 -5.43
C TYR A 145 3.36 16.20 -5.86
N GLY A 146 4.23 17.21 -6.01
CA GLY A 146 3.84 18.54 -6.49
C GLY A 146 3.27 18.54 -7.92
N LYS A 147 3.77 17.66 -8.80
CA LYS A 147 3.18 17.43 -10.13
C LYS A 147 1.76 16.84 -10.00
N VAL A 148 1.56 15.84 -9.15
CA VAL A 148 0.25 15.23 -8.88
C VAL A 148 -0.76 16.24 -8.32
N THR A 149 -0.39 16.96 -7.26
CA THR A 149 -1.26 17.97 -6.63
C THR A 149 -1.67 19.06 -7.61
N ARG A 150 -0.78 19.50 -8.52
CA ARG A 150 -1.13 20.45 -9.59
C ARG A 150 -2.12 19.85 -10.59
N MET A 151 -1.90 18.61 -11.05
CA MET A 151 -2.82 17.97 -12.00
C MET A 151 -4.25 17.86 -11.43
N ILE A 152 -4.39 17.46 -10.16
CA ILE A 152 -5.70 17.35 -9.51
C ILE A 152 -6.34 18.72 -9.30
N ARG A 153 -5.60 19.67 -8.70
CA ARG A 153 -6.08 21.04 -8.43
C ARG A 153 -6.51 21.79 -9.68
N ASP A 154 -5.76 21.65 -10.77
CA ASP A 154 -6.03 22.34 -12.03
C ASP A 154 -7.07 21.60 -12.90
N GLY A 155 -7.66 20.52 -12.39
CA GLY A 155 -8.66 19.71 -13.11
C GLY A 155 -8.11 18.95 -14.33
N ARG A 156 -6.79 18.76 -14.41
CA ARG A 156 -6.09 18.04 -15.50
C ARG A 156 -6.18 16.53 -15.32
N PHE A 157 -7.40 16.02 -15.20
CA PHE A 157 -7.64 14.61 -14.89
C PHE A 157 -7.17 13.65 -15.98
N ASP A 158 -7.16 14.05 -17.25
CA ASP A 158 -6.59 13.21 -18.32
C ASP A 158 -5.07 13.01 -18.16
N ASP A 159 -4.36 14.03 -17.68
CA ASP A 159 -2.92 13.92 -17.42
C ASP A 159 -2.67 13.10 -16.15
N TYR A 160 -3.52 13.27 -15.13
CA TYR A 160 -3.48 12.41 -13.95
C TYR A 160 -3.74 10.94 -14.32
N LYS A 161 -4.74 10.65 -15.17
CA LYS A 161 -5.05 9.31 -15.68
C LYS A 161 -3.83 8.66 -16.34
N LYS A 162 -3.15 9.41 -17.20
CA LYS A 162 -1.92 8.95 -17.86
C LYS A 162 -0.82 8.68 -16.83
N SER A 163 -0.70 9.52 -15.80
CA SER A 163 0.35 9.37 -14.78
C SER A 163 0.19 8.12 -13.93
N ILE A 164 -1.04 7.62 -13.73
CA ILE A 164 -1.33 6.41 -12.93
C ILE A 164 -1.59 5.17 -13.78
N SER A 165 -1.47 5.23 -15.11
CA SER A 165 -1.96 4.16 -15.99
C SER A 165 -1.27 2.82 -15.75
N GLN A 166 0.04 2.82 -15.51
CA GLN A 166 0.80 1.58 -15.22
C GLN A 166 0.34 0.93 -13.92
N ARG A 167 0.08 1.74 -12.88
CA ARG A 167 -0.46 1.27 -11.59
C ARG A 167 -1.84 0.66 -11.77
N GLU A 168 -2.73 1.33 -12.50
CA GLU A 168 -4.09 0.82 -12.74
C GLU A 168 -4.11 -0.42 -13.63
N GLU A 169 -3.19 -0.54 -14.61
CA GLU A 169 -3.01 -1.76 -15.40
C GLU A 169 -2.57 -2.94 -14.51
N ASN A 170 -1.57 -2.72 -13.65
CA ASN A 170 -1.14 -3.73 -12.67
C ASN A 170 -2.28 -4.11 -11.71
N MET A 171 -3.15 -3.16 -11.32
CA MET A 171 -4.34 -3.47 -10.52
C MET A 171 -5.34 -4.31 -11.27
N ALA A 172 -5.68 -3.93 -12.50
CA ALA A 172 -6.65 -4.65 -13.30
C ALA A 172 -6.19 -6.10 -13.52
N VAL A 173 -4.91 -6.31 -13.85
CA VAL A 173 -4.34 -7.65 -14.05
C VAL A 173 -4.33 -8.45 -12.75
N SER A 174 -3.81 -7.88 -11.65
CA SER A 174 -3.61 -8.62 -10.40
C SER A 174 -4.91 -8.94 -9.67
N MET A 175 -5.94 -8.10 -9.84
CA MET A 175 -7.26 -8.28 -9.23
C MET A 175 -8.28 -8.94 -10.17
N TYR A 176 -7.86 -9.33 -11.37
CA TYR A 176 -8.72 -9.94 -12.40
C TYR A 176 -9.93 -9.09 -12.80
N LEU A 177 -9.75 -7.77 -12.84
CA LEU A 177 -10.83 -6.85 -13.19
C LEU A 177 -11.15 -6.94 -14.68
N SER A 178 -12.44 -6.88 -14.99
CA SER A 178 -12.91 -6.62 -16.34
C SER A 178 -12.55 -5.20 -16.77
N LYS A 179 -12.60 -4.97 -18.09
CA LYS A 179 -12.40 -3.64 -18.66
C LYS A 179 -13.37 -2.60 -18.09
N ALA A 180 -14.63 -2.97 -17.89
CA ALA A 180 -15.65 -2.08 -17.35
C ALA A 180 -15.36 -1.69 -15.90
N GLU A 181 -14.94 -2.64 -15.05
CA GLU A 181 -14.53 -2.37 -13.67
C GLU A 181 -13.29 -1.47 -13.62
N SER A 182 -12.30 -1.74 -14.47
CA SER A 182 -11.08 -0.93 -14.55
C SER A 182 -11.38 0.52 -15.00
N GLU A 183 -12.25 0.72 -15.98
CA GLU A 183 -12.67 2.05 -16.44
C GLU A 183 -13.54 2.78 -15.40
N GLY A 184 -14.38 2.05 -14.67
CA GLY A 184 -15.21 2.57 -13.59
C GLY A 184 -14.39 3.19 -12.47
N ARG A 185 -13.33 2.51 -12.00
CA ARG A 185 -12.45 2.99 -10.92
C ARG A 185 -11.91 4.40 -11.12
N PHE A 186 -11.46 4.71 -12.34
CA PHE A 186 -10.95 6.05 -12.62
C PHE A 186 -12.08 7.08 -12.70
N THR A 187 -13.24 6.68 -13.24
CA THR A 187 -14.41 7.54 -13.34
C THR A 187 -14.93 7.91 -11.95
N ASP A 188 -15.00 6.94 -11.04
CA ASP A 188 -15.41 7.13 -9.64
C ASP A 188 -14.43 8.06 -8.92
N LEU A 189 -13.11 7.83 -9.06
CA LEU A 189 -12.09 8.70 -8.47
C LEU A 189 -12.21 10.16 -8.94
N VAL A 190 -12.48 10.39 -10.22
CA VAL A 190 -12.70 11.75 -10.75
C VAL A 190 -14.02 12.34 -10.26
N SER A 191 -15.04 11.52 -10.04
CA SER A 191 -16.29 11.95 -9.41
C SER A 191 -16.04 12.44 -7.99
N ASP A 192 -15.25 11.69 -7.20
CA ASP A 192 -14.89 12.07 -5.84
C ASP A 192 -14.07 13.36 -5.80
N PHE A 193 -13.11 13.54 -6.72
CA PHE A 193 -12.37 14.81 -6.83
C PHE A 193 -13.25 16.02 -7.14
N LYS A 194 -14.46 15.79 -7.68
CA LYS A 194 -15.42 16.85 -8.03
C LYS A 194 -16.52 17.02 -7.00
N SER A 195 -16.62 16.16 -5.99
CA SER A 195 -17.73 16.16 -5.01
C SER A 195 -17.46 17.06 -3.79
N GLY A 196 -16.85 18.22 -4.01
CA GLY A 196 -16.54 19.20 -2.94
C GLY A 196 -15.18 18.99 -2.26
N PHE A 197 -14.44 17.95 -2.63
CA PHE A 197 -13.10 17.70 -2.16
C PHE A 197 -12.08 18.70 -2.73
N THR A 198 -11.17 19.16 -1.88
CA THR A 198 -10.03 20.00 -2.27
C THR A 198 -8.73 19.30 -1.90
N ILE A 199 -7.81 19.20 -2.87
CA ILE A 199 -6.49 18.61 -2.64
C ILE A 199 -5.65 19.46 -1.68
N GLN A 200 -5.14 18.83 -0.64
CA GLN A 200 -4.30 19.48 0.37
C GLN A 200 -2.81 19.41 0.00
N PRO A 201 -2.00 20.40 0.44
CA PRO A 201 -0.56 20.35 0.25
C PRO A 201 0.04 19.20 1.07
N VAL A 202 1.00 18.48 0.48
CA VAL A 202 1.79 17.49 1.22
C VAL A 202 2.65 18.21 2.27
N SER A 203 2.53 17.81 3.53
CA SER A 203 3.31 18.41 4.62
C SER A 203 4.82 18.24 4.41
N LYS A 204 5.60 19.26 4.77
CA LYS A 204 7.08 19.17 4.80
C LYS A 204 7.59 18.22 5.88
N GLU A 205 6.77 17.97 6.89
CA GLU A 205 7.07 17.02 7.97
C GLU A 205 6.72 15.57 7.57
N ALA A 206 6.15 15.37 6.37
CA ALA A 206 5.89 14.03 5.85
C ALA A 206 7.19 13.23 5.77
N VAL A 207 7.10 11.98 6.21
CA VAL A 207 8.23 11.06 6.31
C VAL A 207 8.32 10.28 5.00
N MET A 208 9.54 10.19 4.45
CA MET A 208 9.82 9.38 3.28
C MET A 208 10.10 7.94 3.69
N PHE A 209 9.23 7.04 3.25
CA PHE A 209 9.37 5.60 3.40
C PHE A 209 9.96 5.02 2.13
N ILE A 210 10.98 4.18 2.29
CA ILE A 210 11.61 3.42 1.20
C ILE A 210 11.24 1.94 1.37
N CYS A 211 10.80 1.32 0.28
CA CYS A 211 10.29 -0.05 0.24
C CYS A 211 10.55 -0.68 -1.15
N GLY A 212 10.04 -1.89 -1.38
CA GLY A 212 10.21 -2.60 -2.65
C GLY A 212 11.68 -2.84 -3.00
N ASP A 213 12.48 -3.30 -2.03
CA ASP A 213 13.93 -3.54 -2.15
C ASP A 213 14.72 -2.27 -2.49
N ASN A 214 14.35 -1.16 -1.85
CA ASN A 214 14.88 0.20 -2.06
C ASN A 214 14.54 0.83 -3.42
N LYS A 215 13.52 0.36 -4.13
CA LYS A 215 13.16 0.90 -5.45
C LYS A 215 11.90 1.77 -5.42
N VAL A 216 11.13 1.70 -4.34
CA VAL A 216 9.88 2.45 -4.18
C VAL A 216 10.03 3.46 -3.05
N ALA A 217 9.46 4.65 -3.24
CA ALA A 217 9.31 5.66 -2.22
C ALA A 217 7.87 6.15 -2.07
N ILE A 218 7.49 6.42 -0.83
CA ILE A 218 6.15 6.88 -0.44
C ILE A 218 6.32 7.99 0.61
N LEU A 219 5.48 9.02 0.57
CA LEU A 219 5.33 9.98 1.66
C LEU A 219 4.12 9.64 2.51
N LYS A 220 4.35 9.57 3.82
CA LYS A 220 3.32 9.34 4.82
C LYS A 220 3.37 10.41 5.91
N LYS A 221 2.22 10.65 6.53
CA LYS A 221 2.11 11.38 7.79
C LYS A 221 2.82 10.57 8.89
N VAL A 222 3.13 11.22 10.02
CA VAL A 222 3.81 10.58 11.17
C VAL A 222 2.99 9.42 11.75
N ASN A 223 1.67 9.47 11.61
CA ASN A 223 0.74 8.42 12.03
C ASN A 223 0.62 7.22 11.05
N GLY A 224 1.38 7.23 9.95
CA GLY A 224 1.39 6.15 8.96
C GLY A 224 0.39 6.30 7.82
N GLU A 225 -0.51 7.29 7.88
CA GLU A 225 -1.46 7.59 6.81
C GLU A 225 -0.77 8.16 5.56
N PRO A 226 -1.36 8.02 4.36
CA PRO A 226 -0.89 8.70 3.16
C PRO A 226 -0.73 10.21 3.36
N ALA A 227 0.37 10.78 2.86
CA ALA A 227 0.62 12.22 2.97
C ALA A 227 -0.11 13.05 1.92
N LEU A 228 -0.65 12.42 0.86
CA LEU A 228 -1.48 13.06 -0.15
C LEU A 228 -2.94 12.73 0.11
N TYR A 229 -3.76 13.75 0.27
CA TYR A 229 -5.16 13.59 0.60
C TYR A 229 -5.96 14.81 0.15
N LEU A 230 -7.27 14.64 -0.03
CA LEU A 230 -8.23 15.71 -0.26
C LEU A 230 -9.15 15.82 0.95
N GLU A 231 -9.63 17.02 1.23
CA GLU A 231 -10.61 17.28 2.29
C GLU A 231 -11.91 17.82 1.69
N ASN A 232 -13.04 17.34 2.20
CA ASN A 232 -14.33 17.97 2.06
C ASN A 232 -14.76 18.51 3.43
N LEU A 233 -14.58 19.82 3.63
CA LEU A 233 -14.86 20.48 4.91
C LEU A 233 -16.35 20.53 5.25
N GLU A 234 -17.24 20.53 4.25
CA GLU A 234 -18.69 20.56 4.49
C GLU A 234 -19.21 19.20 4.97
N ALA A 235 -18.63 18.11 4.43
CA ALA A 235 -18.98 16.75 4.81
C ALA A 235 -18.16 16.20 5.99
N GLU A 236 -17.12 16.91 6.41
CA GLU A 236 -16.12 16.45 7.39
C GLU A 236 -15.43 15.13 6.95
N GLU A 237 -15.12 15.02 5.65
CA GLU A 237 -14.55 13.81 5.04
C GLU A 237 -13.13 14.05 4.52
N GLU A 238 -12.27 13.03 4.64
CA GLU A 238 -10.96 12.96 4.00
C GLU A 238 -10.93 11.83 2.95
N LEU A 239 -10.42 12.16 1.76
CA LEU A 239 -10.08 11.19 0.72
C LEU A 239 -8.57 11.04 0.65
N MET A 240 -8.04 9.96 1.21
CA MET A 240 -6.61 9.66 1.18
C MET A 240 -6.19 9.03 -0.16
N LEU A 241 -5.08 9.49 -0.72
CA LEU A 241 -4.48 8.95 -1.94
C LEU A 241 -3.18 8.24 -1.61
N ASP A 242 -3.25 6.92 -1.43
CA ASP A 242 -2.08 6.07 -1.23
C ASP A 242 -1.38 5.79 -2.58
N ILE A 243 -0.45 6.67 -2.91
CA ILE A 243 0.36 6.60 -4.14
C ILE A 243 1.82 6.33 -3.81
N SER A 244 2.41 5.43 -4.58
CA SER A 244 3.82 5.05 -4.50
C SER A 244 4.55 5.48 -5.76
N PHE A 245 5.86 5.71 -5.64
CA PHE A 245 6.68 6.17 -6.74
C PHE A 245 7.95 5.35 -6.87
N TYR A 246 8.44 5.20 -8.09
CA TYR A 246 9.76 4.66 -8.39
C TYR A 246 10.45 5.46 -9.50
N ILE A 247 11.75 5.30 -9.66
CA ILE A 247 12.48 5.86 -10.82
C ILE A 247 12.79 4.70 -11.76
N PRO A 248 12.16 4.61 -12.95
CA PRO A 248 12.45 3.56 -13.91
C PRO A 248 13.92 3.60 -14.36
N GLU A 249 14.46 2.43 -14.69
CA GLU A 249 15.79 2.32 -15.29
C GLU A 249 15.89 3.22 -16.54
N GLY A 250 17.02 3.93 -16.68
CA GLY A 250 17.24 4.91 -17.74
C GLY A 250 16.54 6.27 -17.56
N LYS A 251 15.66 6.45 -16.57
CA LYS A 251 15.03 7.74 -16.25
C LYS A 251 15.65 8.41 -15.02
N ASN A 252 15.35 9.70 -14.82
CA ASN A 252 15.88 10.52 -13.72
C ASN A 252 14.79 11.19 -12.87
N GLU A 253 13.53 10.94 -13.19
CA GLU A 253 12.35 11.45 -12.49
C GLU A 253 11.51 10.28 -11.96
N PHE A 254 10.78 10.53 -10.88
CA PHE A 254 9.83 9.58 -10.32
C PHE A 254 8.58 9.46 -11.19
N GLU A 255 8.06 8.23 -11.28
CA GLU A 255 6.79 7.86 -11.88
C GLU A 255 5.94 7.11 -10.86
N ILE A 256 4.62 7.22 -10.96
CA ILE A 256 3.69 6.52 -10.06
C ILE A 256 3.71 5.03 -10.39
N ILE A 257 3.69 4.18 -9.36
CA ILE A 257 3.62 2.72 -9.49
C ILE A 257 2.72 2.07 -8.46
#